data_AF-A0A960BBP2-F1
#
_entry.id   AF-A0A960BBP2-F1
#
_cell.length_a   1.000
_cell.length_b   1.000
_cell.length_c   1.000
_cell.angle_alpha   90.00
_cell.angle_beta   90.00
_cell.angle_gamma   90.00
#
_symmetry.space_group_name_H-M   'P 1'
#
loop_
_entity.id
_entity.type
_entity.pdbx_description
1 polymer ?
#
loop_
_entity_poly.entity_id
_entity_poly.type
_entity_poly.pdbx_seq_one_letter_code
_entity_poly.pdbx_strand_id
1 'polypeptide(L)'
;MQVQCTDMGVGRDPARRSFSGRSSRGRFAACVLFVMVFALAPSAGSDEPGETTEGYLLVQQALGHLAHDTSFEGLDLAMEKVEDALATEEQDGVDVGTLLQAKTALDAGHVETARTELQASITQALSNLPPATGEDTDTTVIEPALDTKGGMSGSDWLFVAISLLALVAGVLLAVRFRPPDSVGELRRRMAAGP
;
A
#
# COMPACT_ATOMS: atom_id res chain seq x y z
N MET A 1 11.73 71.92 -61.19
CA MET A 1 12.85 71.95 -62.17
C MET A 1 14.10 71.47 -61.43
N GLN A 2 14.86 70.52 -62.00
CA GLN A 2 16.07 69.83 -61.47
C GLN A 2 15.77 68.66 -60.49
N VAL A 3 15.77 67.37 -60.93
CA VAL A 3 16.91 66.44 -61.26
C VAL A 3 17.50 65.83 -59.96
N GLN A 4 17.09 64.62 -59.54
CA GLN A 4 17.62 63.26 -59.85
C GLN A 4 19.12 63.05 -59.54
N CYS A 5 19.42 62.06 -58.67
CA CYS A 5 20.58 61.14 -58.65
C CYS A 5 20.65 60.47 -57.26
N THR A 6 20.11 59.27 -57.07
CA THR A 6 20.86 57.99 -56.97
C THR A 6 22.13 58.05 -56.11
N ASP A 7 22.09 57.36 -54.96
CA ASP A 7 23.27 56.62 -54.49
C ASP A 7 22.84 55.23 -53.99
N MET A 8 23.45 54.21 -54.60
CA MET A 8 23.35 52.80 -54.25
C MET A 8 24.60 52.46 -53.41
N GLY A 9 24.44 52.43 -52.09
CA GLY A 9 25.48 52.01 -51.15
C GLY A 9 25.23 50.59 -50.63
N VAL A 10 25.79 49.60 -51.31
CA VAL A 10 25.90 48.20 -50.89
C VAL A 10 26.74 48.10 -49.60
N GLY A 11 26.17 47.46 -48.57
CA GLY A 11 26.88 47.08 -47.35
C GLY A 11 26.29 45.82 -46.74
N ARG A 12 26.70 44.66 -47.28
CA ARG A 12 26.49 43.35 -46.66
C ARG A 12 27.24 43.30 -45.32
N ASP A 13 26.57 42.89 -44.25
CA ASP A 13 26.94 41.69 -43.49
C ASP A 13 26.00 41.49 -42.29
N PRO A 14 25.02 40.56 -42.34
CA PRO A 14 24.45 40.03 -41.12
C PRO A 14 25.54 39.18 -40.47
N ALA A 15 26.13 39.70 -39.40
CA ALA A 15 26.98 38.93 -38.51
C ALA A 15 26.19 37.71 -38.01
N ARG A 16 26.38 36.58 -38.71
CA ARG A 16 26.10 35.22 -38.28
C ARG A 16 26.80 35.01 -36.96
N ARG A 17 26.15 35.34 -35.83
CA ARG A 17 26.53 34.75 -34.56
C ARG A 17 26.10 33.29 -34.62
N SER A 18 27.10 32.45 -34.84
CA SER A 18 27.01 31.01 -34.73
C SER A 18 26.27 30.64 -33.45
N PHE A 19 25.04 30.14 -33.59
CA PHE A 19 24.45 29.28 -32.58
C PHE A 19 25.31 28.03 -32.56
N SER A 20 26.35 28.04 -31.72
CA SER A 20 27.08 26.84 -31.36
C SER A 20 26.11 25.95 -30.61
N GLY A 21 25.49 25.03 -31.34
CA GLY A 21 24.80 23.89 -30.79
C GLY A 21 25.78 23.14 -29.90
N ARG A 22 25.64 23.30 -28.58
CA ARG A 22 26.26 22.41 -27.63
C ARG A 22 25.26 21.30 -27.32
N SER A 23 25.29 20.31 -28.20
CA SER A 23 25.27 18.87 -27.88
C SER A 23 24.76 18.58 -26.45
N SER A 24 23.49 18.23 -26.32
CA SER A 24 23.02 16.85 -26.39
C SER A 24 23.45 16.00 -25.19
N ARG A 25 22.40 15.57 -24.47
CA ARG A 25 22.16 14.15 -24.15
C ARG A 25 23.16 13.50 -23.20
N GLY A 26 22.78 13.50 -21.93
CA GLY A 26 23.32 12.66 -20.88
C GLY A 26 23.06 13.37 -19.56
N ARG A 27 22.10 12.99 -18.72
CA ARG A 27 21.74 11.64 -18.28
C ARG A 27 20.31 11.72 -17.70
N PHE A 28 19.31 11.34 -18.47
CA PHE A 28 17.93 11.13 -17.99
C PHE A 28 17.54 9.65 -18.19
N ALA A 29 18.45 8.74 -17.83
CA ALA A 29 18.25 7.31 -17.95
C ALA A 29 18.72 6.65 -16.66
N ALA A 30 17.96 6.83 -15.58
CA ALA A 30 18.20 6.12 -14.32
C ALA A 30 16.94 5.99 -13.43
N CYS A 31 15.73 5.99 -14.01
CA CYS A 31 14.49 5.86 -13.21
C CYS A 31 13.50 4.78 -13.66
N VAL A 32 13.77 4.00 -14.72
CA VAL A 32 12.73 3.11 -15.30
C VAL A 32 12.89 1.63 -14.93
N LEU A 33 14.01 1.20 -14.34
CA LEU A 33 14.28 -0.24 -14.18
C LEU A 33 13.76 -0.91 -12.89
N PHE A 34 13.03 -0.21 -12.02
CA PHE A 34 12.60 -0.78 -10.72
C PHE A 34 11.10 -1.13 -10.63
N VAL A 35 10.30 -0.85 -11.66
CA VAL A 35 8.83 -1.06 -11.61
C VAL A 35 8.41 -2.45 -12.12
N MET A 36 9.31 -3.23 -12.74
CA MET A 36 8.91 -4.43 -13.48
C MET A 36 8.85 -5.75 -12.66
N VAL A 37 9.13 -5.73 -11.36
CA VAL A 37 9.18 -6.98 -10.55
C VAL A 37 7.87 -7.27 -9.79
N PHE A 38 6.91 -6.34 -9.72
CA PHE A 38 5.69 -6.53 -8.93
C PHE A 38 4.48 -7.12 -9.69
N ALA A 39 4.66 -7.59 -10.92
CA ALA A 39 3.55 -8.02 -11.80
C ALA A 39 3.33 -9.54 -11.89
N LEU A 40 4.00 -10.35 -11.06
CA LEU A 40 3.78 -11.82 -11.00
C LEU A 40 3.20 -12.27 -9.65
N ALA A 41 2.19 -11.56 -9.14
CA ALA A 41 1.31 -12.18 -8.17
C ALA A 41 0.31 -13.06 -8.94
N PRO A 42 0.27 -14.39 -8.73
CA PRO A 42 -0.81 -15.19 -9.26
C PRO A 42 -2.12 -14.68 -8.65
N SER A 43 -3.07 -14.33 -9.51
CA SER A 43 -4.46 -14.12 -9.11
C SER A 43 -4.96 -15.46 -8.57
N ALA A 44 -4.97 -15.64 -7.25
CA ALA A 44 -5.70 -16.73 -6.63
C ALA A 44 -7.17 -16.54 -6.97
N GLY A 45 -7.71 -17.42 -7.82
CA GLY A 45 -9.13 -17.48 -8.09
C GLY A 45 -9.82 -17.89 -6.80
N SER A 46 -10.57 -16.97 -6.21
CA SER A 46 -11.60 -17.31 -5.23
C SER A 46 -12.68 -18.07 -5.97
N ASP A 47 -12.69 -19.39 -5.82
CA ASP A 47 -13.90 -20.19 -6.01
C ASP A 47 -14.93 -19.58 -5.05
N GLU A 48 -16.03 -19.02 -5.55
CA GLU A 48 -17.13 -18.51 -4.71
C GLU A 48 -18.05 -19.70 -4.41
N PRO A 49 -17.98 -20.36 -3.23
CA PRO A 49 -19.02 -21.30 -2.88
C PRO A 49 -20.24 -20.50 -2.44
N GLY A 50 -21.41 -21.00 -2.82
CA GLY A 50 -22.69 -20.50 -2.32
C GLY A 50 -22.68 -20.39 -0.79
N GLU A 51 -23.52 -19.49 -0.31
CA GLU A 51 -23.75 -19.18 1.11
C GLU A 51 -23.65 -20.44 1.98
N THR A 52 -22.72 -20.39 2.95
CA THR A 52 -22.41 -21.54 3.80
C THR A 52 -23.60 -21.90 4.68
N THR A 53 -23.96 -23.18 4.71
CA THR A 53 -25.02 -23.70 5.57
C THR A 53 -24.50 -24.15 6.94
N GLU A 54 -23.18 -24.20 7.14
CA GLU A 54 -22.58 -24.67 8.38
C GLU A 54 -22.66 -23.57 9.46
N GLY A 55 -23.35 -23.85 10.56
CA GLY A 55 -23.60 -22.88 11.63
C GLY A 55 -22.33 -22.26 12.21
N TYR A 56 -21.24 -23.03 12.36
CA TYR A 56 -20.00 -22.48 12.91
C TYR A 56 -19.31 -21.49 11.96
N LEU A 57 -19.45 -21.66 10.64
CA LEU A 57 -18.91 -20.72 9.65
C LEU A 57 -19.70 -19.41 9.65
N LEU A 58 -21.02 -19.48 9.80
CA LEU A 58 -21.88 -18.30 9.96
C LEU A 58 -21.51 -17.50 11.23
N VAL A 59 -21.22 -18.18 12.33
CA VAL A 59 -20.70 -17.52 13.55
C VAL A 59 -19.32 -16.90 13.34
N GLN A 60 -18.43 -17.55 12.59
CA GLN A 60 -17.13 -16.96 12.22
C GLN A 60 -17.29 -15.70 11.35
N GLN A 61 -18.24 -15.70 10.42
CA GLN A 61 -18.57 -14.52 9.62
C GLN A 61 -19.11 -13.39 10.48
N ALA A 62 -20.03 -13.67 11.42
CA ALA A 62 -20.51 -12.69 12.39
C ALA A 62 -19.36 -12.07 13.21
N LEU A 63 -18.45 -12.90 13.71
CA LEU A 63 -17.24 -12.44 14.41
C LEU A 63 -16.33 -11.59 13.52
N GLY A 64 -16.24 -11.93 12.24
CA GLY A 64 -15.51 -11.16 11.22
C GLY A 64 -16.10 -9.75 11.03
N HIS A 65 -17.43 -9.65 10.91
CA HIS A 65 -18.12 -8.35 10.83
C HIS A 65 -17.87 -7.51 12.09
N LEU A 66 -18.06 -8.08 13.28
CA LEU A 66 -17.80 -7.37 14.56
C LEU A 66 -16.32 -7.00 14.75
N ALA A 67 -15.39 -7.70 14.10
CA ALA A 67 -13.98 -7.36 14.13
C ALA A 67 -13.61 -6.23 13.17
N HIS A 68 -14.30 -6.16 12.03
CA HIS A 68 -14.04 -5.16 11.01
C HIS A 68 -14.77 -3.83 11.30
N ASP A 69 -16.04 -3.91 11.68
CA ASP A 69 -16.89 -2.75 11.91
C ASP A 69 -17.84 -2.98 13.10
N THR A 70 -17.74 -2.09 14.09
CA THR A 70 -18.66 -2.05 15.24
C THR A 70 -19.69 -0.93 15.13
N SER A 71 -19.84 -0.33 13.95
CA SER A 71 -20.92 0.60 13.65
C SER A 71 -22.26 -0.14 13.52
N PHE A 72 -23.36 0.62 13.42
CA PHE A 72 -24.69 0.04 13.24
C PHE A 72 -24.77 -0.92 12.04
N GLU A 73 -24.08 -0.61 10.94
CA GLU A 73 -24.06 -1.44 9.72
C GLU A 73 -23.31 -2.77 9.96
N GLY A 74 -22.14 -2.72 10.61
CA GLY A 74 -21.40 -3.92 11.00
C GLY A 74 -22.14 -4.79 12.03
N LEU A 75 -22.88 -4.18 12.95
CA LEU A 75 -23.75 -4.90 13.90
C LEU A 75 -24.93 -5.57 13.20
N ASP A 76 -25.57 -4.91 12.23
CA ASP A 76 -26.69 -5.46 11.47
C ASP A 76 -26.27 -6.68 10.66
N LEU A 77 -25.13 -6.60 9.97
CA LEU A 77 -24.54 -7.73 9.25
C LEU A 77 -24.14 -8.88 10.18
N ALA A 78 -23.58 -8.57 11.35
CA ALA A 78 -23.27 -9.59 12.34
C ALA A 78 -24.54 -10.27 12.88
N MET A 79 -25.61 -9.50 13.11
CA MET A 79 -26.90 -10.01 13.56
C MET A 79 -27.52 -10.93 12.51
N GLU A 80 -27.52 -10.53 11.25
CA GLU A 80 -27.99 -11.35 10.13
C GLU A 80 -27.32 -12.73 10.15
N LYS A 81 -25.99 -12.78 10.28
CA LYS A 81 -25.25 -14.05 10.31
C LYS A 81 -25.50 -14.87 11.57
N VAL A 82 -25.79 -14.24 12.71
CA VAL A 82 -26.23 -14.94 13.92
C VAL A 82 -27.62 -15.54 13.74
N GLU A 83 -28.53 -14.83 13.08
CA GLU A 83 -29.87 -15.34 12.77
C GLU A 83 -29.82 -16.47 11.76
N ASP A 84 -29.00 -16.37 10.72
CA ASP A 84 -28.73 -17.45 9.77
C ASP A 84 -28.19 -18.69 10.49
N ALA A 85 -27.24 -18.51 11.42
CA ALA A 85 -26.66 -19.60 12.22
C ALA A 85 -27.70 -20.27 13.14
N LEU A 86 -28.71 -19.53 13.61
CA LEU A 86 -29.82 -20.09 14.39
C LEU A 86 -30.89 -20.75 13.51
N ALA A 87 -31.02 -20.33 12.26
CA ALA A 87 -31.99 -20.84 11.29
C ALA A 87 -31.50 -22.08 10.54
N THR A 88 -30.19 -22.32 10.47
CA THR A 88 -29.64 -23.51 9.79
C THR A 88 -29.93 -24.80 10.56
N GLU A 89 -30.09 -25.89 9.80
CA GLU A 89 -30.24 -27.25 10.33
C GLU A 89 -28.88 -27.83 10.77
N GLU A 90 -27.77 -27.35 10.21
CA GLU A 90 -26.41 -27.83 10.46
C GLU A 90 -25.74 -27.03 11.59
N GLN A 91 -26.06 -27.38 12.83
CA GLN A 91 -25.56 -26.72 14.05
C GLN A 91 -24.36 -27.43 14.68
N ASP A 92 -23.69 -28.30 13.92
CA ASP A 92 -22.58 -29.11 14.45
C ASP A 92 -21.45 -28.25 15.00
N GLY A 93 -21.15 -28.46 16.29
CA GLY A 93 -20.09 -27.75 17.01
C GLY A 93 -20.44 -26.33 17.46
N VAL A 94 -21.69 -25.88 17.30
CA VAL A 94 -22.22 -24.61 17.81
C VAL A 94 -23.10 -24.83 19.03
N ASP A 95 -22.79 -24.16 20.14
CA ASP A 95 -23.69 -24.09 21.30
C ASP A 95 -24.79 -23.05 21.06
N VAL A 96 -25.98 -23.53 20.70
CA VAL A 96 -27.18 -22.70 20.44
C VAL A 96 -27.60 -21.86 21.64
N GLY A 97 -27.43 -22.39 22.86
CA GLY A 97 -27.78 -21.67 24.09
C GLY A 97 -26.89 -20.45 24.30
N THR A 98 -25.60 -20.60 24.00
CA THR A 98 -24.61 -19.51 24.02
C THR A 98 -24.80 -18.56 22.85
N LEU A 99 -25.16 -19.07 21.66
CA LEU A 99 -25.48 -18.25 20.48
C LEU A 99 -26.70 -17.34 20.70
N LEU A 100 -27.72 -17.81 21.41
CA LEU A 100 -28.86 -16.99 21.82
C LEU A 100 -28.48 -15.89 22.83
N GLN A 101 -27.53 -16.17 23.72
CA GLN A 101 -26.99 -15.15 24.65
C GLN A 101 -26.21 -14.08 23.89
N ALA A 102 -25.41 -14.49 22.90
CA ALA A 102 -24.75 -13.56 21.98
C ALA A 102 -25.74 -12.68 21.23
N LYS A 103 -26.82 -13.26 20.67
CA LYS A 103 -27.88 -12.50 20.00
C LYS A 103 -28.49 -11.45 20.94
N THR A 104 -28.83 -11.86 22.16
CA THR A 104 -29.38 -10.96 23.18
C THR A 104 -28.42 -9.82 23.53
N ALA A 105 -27.12 -10.10 23.60
CA ALA A 105 -26.10 -9.09 23.84
C ALA A 105 -25.96 -8.12 22.65
N LEU A 106 -26.03 -8.60 21.40
CA LEU A 106 -26.05 -7.75 20.20
C LEU A 106 -27.30 -6.85 20.18
N ASP A 107 -28.48 -7.40 20.50
CA ASP A 107 -29.74 -6.66 20.58
C ASP A 107 -29.67 -5.52 21.62
N ALA A 108 -28.91 -5.74 22.69
CA ALA A 108 -28.65 -4.74 23.74
C ALA A 108 -27.50 -3.76 23.39
N GLY A 109 -26.83 -3.93 22.25
CA GLY A 109 -25.66 -3.13 21.85
C GLY A 109 -24.37 -3.46 22.63
N HIS A 110 -24.32 -4.58 23.34
CA HIS A 110 -23.16 -5.03 24.12
C HIS A 110 -22.20 -5.86 23.25
N VAL A 111 -21.52 -5.20 22.32
CA VAL A 111 -20.66 -5.84 21.29
C VAL A 111 -19.58 -6.73 21.90
N GLU A 112 -18.86 -6.28 22.93
CA GLU A 112 -17.78 -7.08 23.54
C GLU A 112 -18.28 -8.34 24.23
N THR A 113 -19.43 -8.24 24.90
CA THR A 113 -20.11 -9.40 25.48
C THR A 113 -20.54 -10.36 24.37
N ALA A 114 -21.18 -9.85 23.33
CA ALA A 114 -21.58 -10.66 22.17
C ALA A 114 -20.39 -11.40 21.54
N ARG A 115 -19.25 -10.74 21.33
CA ARG A 115 -18.04 -11.39 20.78
C ARG A 115 -17.54 -12.53 21.66
N THR A 116 -17.56 -12.33 22.96
CA THR A 116 -17.14 -13.36 23.92
C THR A 116 -18.07 -14.58 23.85
N GLU A 117 -19.39 -14.35 23.84
CA GLU A 117 -20.38 -15.42 23.73
C GLU A 117 -20.31 -16.12 22.35
N LEU A 118 -20.12 -15.39 21.25
CA LEU A 118 -19.93 -15.98 19.92
C LEU A 118 -18.67 -16.85 19.82
N GLN A 119 -17.57 -16.44 20.46
CA GLN A 119 -16.36 -17.26 20.52
C GLN A 119 -16.57 -18.52 21.36
N ALA A 120 -17.26 -18.38 22.50
CA ALA A 120 -17.60 -19.49 23.36
C ALA A 120 -18.50 -20.51 22.63
N SER A 121 -19.46 -20.04 21.82
CA SER A 121 -20.39 -20.93 21.12
C SER A 121 -19.72 -21.83 20.08
N ILE A 122 -18.61 -21.42 19.47
CA ILE A 122 -17.86 -22.22 18.47
C ILE A 122 -16.59 -22.88 19.03
N THR A 123 -16.30 -22.74 20.33
CA THR A 123 -15.06 -23.26 20.92
C THR A 123 -14.92 -24.77 20.70
N GLN A 124 -16.03 -25.52 20.78
CA GLN A 124 -16.03 -26.96 20.53
C GLN A 124 -15.74 -27.28 19.07
N ALA A 125 -16.39 -26.61 18.11
CA ALA A 125 -16.09 -26.75 16.69
C ALA A 125 -14.60 -26.51 16.41
N LEU A 126 -14.06 -25.40 16.91
CA LEU A 126 -12.69 -24.99 16.67
C LEU A 126 -11.67 -25.96 17.27
N SER A 127 -11.98 -26.58 18.42
CA SER A 127 -11.10 -27.57 19.06
C SER A 127 -10.96 -28.88 18.28
N ASN A 128 -11.94 -29.20 17.42
CA ASN A 128 -11.96 -30.41 16.61
C ASN A 128 -11.34 -30.21 15.22
N LEU A 129 -11.13 -28.96 14.80
CA LEU A 129 -10.44 -28.69 13.54
C LEU A 129 -8.95 -28.97 13.72
N PRO A 130 -8.33 -29.74 12.80
CA PRO A 130 -6.88 -29.81 12.78
C PRO A 130 -6.36 -28.39 12.57
N PRO A 131 -5.36 -27.94 13.35
CA PRO A 131 -4.78 -26.64 13.11
C PRO A 131 -4.28 -26.61 11.67
N ALA A 132 -4.58 -25.53 10.95
CA ALA A 132 -4.11 -25.32 9.58
C ALA A 132 -2.57 -25.28 9.62
N THR A 133 -1.95 -26.43 9.42
CA THR A 133 -0.53 -26.69 9.59
C THR A 133 0.00 -27.41 8.36
N GLY A 134 1.15 -26.98 7.87
CA GLY A 134 1.91 -27.74 6.89
C GLY A 134 1.41 -27.69 5.44
N GLU A 135 1.94 -28.61 4.64
CA GLU A 135 2.17 -28.59 3.18
C GLU A 135 0.98 -28.18 2.28
N ASP A 136 -0.26 -28.18 2.80
CA ASP A 136 -1.47 -27.82 2.05
C ASP A 136 -1.72 -26.30 1.94
N THR A 137 -1.13 -25.47 2.80
CA THR A 137 -1.27 -23.99 2.75
C THR A 137 0.03 -23.25 2.46
N ASP A 138 1.15 -23.97 2.31
CA ASP A 138 2.52 -23.41 2.18
C ASP A 138 2.87 -22.36 3.26
N THR A 139 2.15 -22.38 4.39
CA THR A 139 2.38 -21.45 5.51
C THR A 139 2.97 -22.20 6.69
N THR A 140 4.22 -21.86 7.01
CA THR A 140 4.92 -22.36 8.19
C THR A 140 4.19 -21.89 9.44
N VAL A 141 3.89 -22.82 10.35
CA VAL A 141 3.31 -22.57 11.66
C VAL A 141 4.11 -21.49 12.39
N ILE A 142 3.56 -20.28 12.51
CA ILE A 142 4.07 -19.27 13.44
C ILE A 142 3.40 -19.56 14.78
N GLU A 143 4.02 -20.40 15.60
CA GLU A 143 3.68 -20.46 17.02
C GLU A 143 3.88 -19.07 17.64
N PRO A 144 2.91 -18.51 18.38
CA PRO A 144 3.07 -17.21 19.01
C PRO A 144 3.90 -17.36 20.29
N ALA A 145 5.22 -17.54 20.13
CA ALA A 145 6.14 -17.00 21.11
C ALA A 145 6.30 -15.52 20.77
N LEU A 146 5.51 -14.65 21.41
CA LEU A 146 5.83 -13.23 21.49
C LEU A 146 7.06 -13.08 22.39
N ASP A 147 8.22 -13.52 21.88
CA ASP A 147 9.51 -13.32 22.50
C ASP A 147 10.09 -12.01 21.98
N THR A 148 10.26 -11.08 22.90
CA THR A 148 10.54 -9.68 22.64
C THR A 148 11.88 -9.50 21.93
N LYS A 149 11.85 -8.81 20.78
CA LYS A 149 12.99 -8.18 20.09
C LYS A 149 14.11 -9.16 19.69
N GLY A 150 13.84 -9.95 18.65
CA GLY A 150 14.93 -10.46 17.79
C GLY A 150 15.81 -9.29 17.33
N GLY A 151 17.10 -9.37 17.60
CA GLY A 151 18.08 -8.38 17.13
C GLY A 151 17.99 -8.23 15.60
N MET A 152 18.20 -7.01 15.10
CA MET A 152 18.15 -6.70 13.65
C MET A 152 18.81 -7.81 12.84
N SER A 153 18.00 -8.44 11.98
CA SER A 153 18.48 -9.52 11.11
C SER A 153 19.61 -8.99 10.23
N GLY A 154 20.52 -9.87 9.80
CA GLY A 154 21.60 -9.48 8.89
C GLY A 154 21.08 -8.82 7.59
N SER A 155 19.88 -9.19 7.15
CA SER A 155 19.18 -8.55 6.02
C SER A 155 18.75 -7.11 6.34
N ASP A 156 18.31 -6.83 7.56
CA ASP A 156 17.83 -5.50 7.95
C ASP A 156 18.98 -4.50 7.95
N TRP A 157 20.16 -4.94 8.42
CA TRP A 157 21.39 -4.17 8.32
C TRP A 157 21.80 -3.86 6.88
N LEU A 158 21.58 -4.80 5.96
CA LEU A 158 21.84 -4.58 4.55
C LEU A 158 20.91 -3.50 3.98
N PHE A 159 19.61 -3.54 4.30
CA PHE A 159 18.65 -2.51 3.87
C PHE A 159 18.99 -1.14 4.44
N VAL A 160 19.36 -1.06 5.72
CA VAL A 160 19.81 0.18 6.35
C VAL A 160 21.07 0.72 5.68
N ALA A 161 22.05 -0.14 5.40
CA ALA A 161 23.28 0.25 4.72
C ALA A 161 23.02 0.79 3.31
N ILE A 162 22.17 0.12 2.52
CA ILE A 162 21.81 0.55 1.17
C ILE A 162 21.07 1.89 1.20
N SER A 163 20.12 2.06 2.12
CA SER A 163 19.36 3.30 2.27
C SER A 163 20.28 4.47 2.65
N LEU A 164 21.19 4.25 3.60
CA LEU A 164 22.17 5.25 4.00
C LEU A 164 23.11 5.63 2.83
N LEU A 165 23.55 4.63 2.05
CA LEU A 165 24.43 4.85 0.90
C LEU A 165 23.70 5.65 -0.20
N ALA A 166 22.44 5.34 -0.48
CA ALA A 166 21.62 6.10 -1.42
C ALA A 166 21.45 7.56 -0.98
N LEU A 167 21.23 7.81 0.32
CA LEU A 167 21.11 9.16 0.87
C LEU A 167 22.43 9.94 0.73
N VAL A 168 23.55 9.33 1.11
CA VAL A 168 24.88 9.95 0.96
C VAL A 168 25.19 10.24 -0.50
N ALA A 169 24.95 9.29 -1.40
CA ALA A 169 25.16 9.48 -2.83
C ALA A 169 24.32 10.63 -3.39
N GLY A 170 23.04 10.73 -2.98
CA GLY A 170 22.15 11.82 -3.36
C GLY A 170 22.67 13.19 -2.92
N VAL A 171 23.13 13.31 -1.67
CA VAL A 171 23.71 14.55 -1.15
C VAL A 171 25.00 14.91 -1.89
N LEU A 172 25.89 13.94 -2.12
CA LEU A 172 27.15 14.15 -2.82
C LEU A 172 26.93 14.62 -4.25
N LEU A 173 25.97 14.01 -4.96
CA LEU A 173 25.54 14.43 -6.29
C LEU A 173 24.97 15.85 -6.27
N ALA A 174 24.07 16.16 -5.33
CA ALA A 174 23.47 17.47 -5.21
C ALA A 174 24.51 18.58 -5.00
N VAL A 175 25.52 18.33 -4.15
CA VAL A 175 26.62 19.28 -3.93
C VAL A 175 27.54 19.36 -5.14
N ARG A 176 27.89 18.22 -5.73
CA ARG A 176 28.84 18.15 -6.85
C ARG A 176 28.30 18.74 -8.15
N PHE A 177 26.99 18.64 -8.38
CA PHE A 177 26.30 19.16 -9.56
C PHE A 177 25.59 20.48 -9.31
N ARG A 178 25.75 21.09 -8.13
CA ARG A 178 25.22 22.43 -7.85
C ARG A 178 25.82 23.43 -8.86
N PRO A 179 25.02 24.02 -9.76
CA PRO A 179 25.54 25.00 -10.71
C PRO A 179 26.05 26.23 -9.94
N PRO A 180 27.22 26.78 -10.30
CA PRO A 180 27.76 27.99 -9.67
C PRO A 180 26.94 29.25 -10.00
N ASP A 181 26.05 29.19 -10.99
CA ASP A 181 25.22 30.31 -11.41
C ASP A 181 24.05 30.52 -10.44
N SER A 182 24.32 31.21 -9.34
CA SER A 182 23.28 31.70 -8.45
C SER A 182 22.49 32.82 -9.13
N VAL A 183 21.19 32.94 -8.83
CA VAL A 183 20.30 34.02 -9.30
C VAL A 183 20.89 35.42 -9.00
N GLY A 184 21.78 35.51 -8.00
CA GLY A 184 22.54 36.72 -7.68
C GLY A 184 23.51 37.15 -8.78
N GLU A 185 24.17 36.21 -9.47
CA GLU A 185 25.05 36.55 -10.60
C GLU A 185 24.26 36.99 -11.83
N LEU A 186 23.15 36.31 -12.13
CA LEU A 186 22.21 36.74 -13.16
C LEU A 186 21.63 38.13 -12.85
N ARG A 187 21.27 38.40 -11.60
CA ARG A 187 20.78 39.71 -11.16
C ARG A 187 21.86 40.79 -11.24
N ARG A 188 23.12 40.49 -10.89
CA ARG A 188 24.23 41.43 -11.04
C ARG A 188 24.56 41.70 -12.51
N ARG A 189 24.54 40.69 -13.38
CA ARG A 189 24.76 40.88 -14.82
C ARG A 189 23.62 41.64 -15.50
N MET A 190 22.38 41.48 -15.04
CA MET A 190 21.25 42.30 -15.48
C MET A 190 21.31 43.73 -14.93
N ALA A 191 21.77 43.92 -13.69
CA ALA A 191 21.95 45.25 -13.10
C ALA A 191 23.17 46.01 -13.64
N ALA A 192 24.19 45.30 -14.13
CA ALA A 192 25.38 45.83 -14.77
C ALA A 192 25.24 45.89 -16.31
N GLY A 193 24.01 45.95 -16.83
CA GLY A 193 23.74 46.18 -18.25
C GLY A 193 24.36 47.49 -18.77
N PRO A 194 24.60 47.58 -20.09
CA PRO A 194 25.52 48.53 -20.75
C PRO A 194 25.21 50.02 -20.54
#